data_AF-A0ABD0N4S7-F1
#
_entry.id   AF-A0ABD0N4S7-F1
#
_cell.length_a   1.000
_cell.length_b   1.000
_cell.length_c   1.000
_cell.angle_alpha   90.00
_cell.angle_beta   90.00
_cell.angle_gamma   90.00
#
_symmetry.space_group_name_H-M   'P 1'
#
loop_
_entity.id
_entity.type
_entity.pdbx_description
1 polymer ?
#
loop_
_entity_poly.entity_id
_entity_poly.type
_entity_poly.pdbx_seq_one_letter_code
_entity_poly.pdbx_strand_id
1 'polypeptide(L)' 'VFKQMGVPQIRNPDLPPPHQIPESYHSKIALIGCGPASISCASFLARLGYDDITIFEKQRFIGGL' A
#
# COMPACT_ATOMS: atom_id res chain seq x y z
N VAL A 1 -5.72 0.87 -22.31
CA VAL A 1 -4.89 2.05 -22.66
C VAL A 1 -3.86 2.37 -21.58
N PHE A 2 -4.22 2.86 -20.38
CA PHE A 2 -3.22 3.22 -19.34
C PHE A 2 -2.27 2.06 -18.94
N LYS A 3 -2.80 0.85 -18.71
CA LYS A 3 -1.98 -0.36 -18.44
C LYS A 3 -0.90 -0.63 -19.49
N GLN A 4 -1.16 -0.32 -20.77
CA GLN A 4 -0.21 -0.56 -21.86
C GLN A 4 0.92 0.48 -21.92
N MET A 5 0.75 1.63 -21.25
CA MET A 5 1.77 2.67 -21.19
C MET A 5 2.95 2.29 -20.27
N GLY A 6 2.79 1.30 -19.39
CA GLY A 6 3.87 0.85 -18.50
C GLY A 6 4.30 1.86 -17.44
N VAL A 7 3.49 2.89 -17.17
CA VAL A 7 3.79 3.92 -16.16
C VAL A 7 3.51 3.38 -14.76
N PRO A 8 4.49 3.37 -13.84
CA PRO A 8 4.30 2.89 -12.48
C PRO A 8 3.53 3.90 -11.61
N GLN A 9 2.89 3.40 -10.55
CA GLN A 9 2.41 4.28 -9.48
C GLN A 9 3.61 4.84 -8.69
N ILE A 10 3.56 6.13 -8.37
CA ILE A 10 4.55 6.80 -7.52
C ILE A 10 3.91 7.25 -6.20
N ARG A 11 4.75 7.57 -5.21
CA ARG A 11 4.33 8.25 -3.98
C ARG A 11 3.81 9.66 -4.31
N ASN A 12 2.88 10.17 -3.50
CA ASN A 12 2.39 11.55 -3.63
C ASN A 12 3.59 12.53 -3.60
N PRO A 13 3.81 13.35 -4.66
CA PRO A 13 4.91 14.31 -4.72
C PRO A 13 4.86 15.39 -3.64
N ASP A 14 3.67 15.69 -3.12
CA ASP A 14 3.47 16.75 -2.12
C ASP A 14 3.75 16.27 -0.68
N LEU A 15 3.98 14.96 -0.48
CA LEU A 15 4.31 14.44 0.86
C LEU A 15 5.78 14.71 1.20
N PRO A 16 6.09 15.04 2.47
CA PRO A 16 7.48 15.18 2.94
C PRO A 16 8.31 13.94 2.61
N PRO A 17 9.63 14.06 2.41
CA PRO A 17 10.51 12.89 2.26
C PRO A 17 10.36 11.89 3.42
N PRO A 18 10.63 10.58 3.23
CA PRO A 18 10.48 9.57 4.28
C PRO A 18 11.22 9.89 5.59
N HIS A 19 12.38 10.56 5.53
CA HIS A 19 13.14 10.96 6.71
C HIS A 19 12.56 12.16 7.48
N GLN A 20 11.49 12.78 6.97
CA GLN A 20 10.81 13.94 7.57
C GLN A 20 9.34 13.65 7.90
N ILE A 21 8.86 12.43 7.63
CA ILE A 21 7.49 12.05 7.98
C ILE A 21 7.41 11.77 9.48
N PRO A 22 6.27 12.07 10.15
CA PRO A 22 6.13 11.77 11.57
C PRO A 22 6.29 10.27 11.86
N GLU A 23 6.83 9.95 13.03
CA GLU A 23 7.12 8.57 13.46
C GLU A 23 5.88 7.65 13.42
N SER A 24 4.69 8.20 13.61
CA SER A 24 3.43 7.45 13.52
C SER A 24 3.20 6.76 12.18
N TYR A 25 3.80 7.26 11.09
CA TYR A 25 3.69 6.66 9.76
C TYR A 25 4.56 5.40 9.59
N HIS A 26 5.52 5.18 10.48
CA HIS A 26 6.32 3.95 10.56
C HIS A 26 5.67 2.85 11.43
N SER A 27 4.42 3.06 11.84
CA SER A 27 3.67 2.05 12.58
C SER A 27 3.50 0.78 11.75
N LYS A 28 3.75 -0.38 12.37
CA LYS A 28 3.52 -1.69 11.77
C LYS A 28 2.03 -1.94 11.56
N ILE A 29 1.63 -2.12 10.30
CA ILE A 29 0.24 -2.38 9.93
C ILE A 29 0.14 -3.76 9.26
N ALA A 30 -0.65 -4.65 9.86
CA ALA A 30 -0.96 -5.96 9.31
C ALA A 30 -2.42 -6.01 8.82
N LEU A 31 -2.62 -6.47 7.59
CA LEU A 31 -3.94 -6.77 7.03
C LEU A 31 -4.07 -8.27 6.81
N ILE A 32 -5.25 -8.84 7.09
CA ILE A 32 -5.53 -10.27 6.93
C ILE A 32 -6.48 -10.49 5.74
N GLY A 33 -6.04 -11.31 4.80
CA GLY A 33 -6.67 -11.58 3.50
C GLY A 33 -6.22 -10.60 2.42
N CYS A 34 -5.72 -11.08 1.29
CA CYS A 34 -5.26 -10.29 0.14
C CYS A 34 -6.36 -10.18 -0.95
N GLY A 35 -7.58 -9.86 -0.51
CA GLY A 35 -8.72 -9.57 -1.39
C GLY A 35 -8.87 -8.08 -1.70
N PRO A 36 -9.94 -7.70 -2.43
CA PRO A 36 -10.18 -6.31 -2.85
C PRO A 36 -10.24 -5.31 -1.68
N ALA A 37 -10.78 -5.73 -0.54
CA ALA A 37 -10.90 -4.90 0.65
C ALA A 37 -9.52 -4.50 1.22
N SER A 38 -8.64 -5.47 1.45
CA SER A 38 -7.31 -5.20 1.99
C SER A 38 -6.39 -4.55 0.96
N ILE A 39 -6.49 -4.91 -0.32
CA ILE A 39 -5.74 -4.24 -1.39
C ILE A 39 -6.12 -2.76 -1.45
N SER A 40 -7.42 -2.44 -1.37
CA SER A 40 -7.89 -1.05 -1.30
C SER A 40 -7.37 -0.34 -0.05
N CYS A 41 -7.54 -0.94 1.13
CA CYS A 41 -7.09 -0.36 2.40
C CYS A 41 -5.57 -0.08 2.39
N ALA A 42 -4.75 -1.06 2.04
CA ALA A 42 -3.30 -0.91 1.94
C ALA A 42 -2.90 0.15 0.91
N SER A 43 -3.61 0.22 -0.23
CA SER A 43 -3.35 1.25 -1.25
C SER A 43 -3.55 2.66 -0.71
N PHE A 44 -4.60 2.90 0.08
CA PHE A 44 -4.85 4.22 0.68
C PHE A 44 -3.86 4.54 1.79
N LEU A 45 -3.53 3.59 2.67
CA LEU A 45 -2.53 3.79 3.71
C LEU A 45 -1.15 4.13 3.11
N ALA A 46 -0.71 3.38 2.09
CA ALA A 46 0.55 3.67 1.41
C ALA A 46 0.55 5.06 0.74
N ARG A 47 -0.59 5.50 0.19
CA ARG A 47 -0.74 6.85 -0.40
C ARG A 47 -0.70 7.97 0.64
N LEU A 48 -1.18 7.71 1.85
CA LEU A 48 -1.08 8.65 2.98
C LEU A 48 0.34 8.75 3.53
N GLY A 49 1.19 7.76 3.27
CA GLY A 49 2.61 7.77 3.60
C GLY A 49 3.04 6.71 4.60
N TYR A 50 2.16 5.80 5.00
CA TYR A 50 2.56 4.65 5.83
C TYR A 50 3.48 3.72 5.03
N ASP A 51 4.59 3.28 5.63
CA ASP A 51 5.63 2.54 4.93
C ASP A 51 5.84 1.10 5.43
N ASP A 52 5.34 0.74 6.61
CA ASP A 52 5.38 -0.63 7.14
C ASP A 52 4.00 -1.30 7.08
N ILE A 53 3.63 -1.78 5.89
CA ILE A 53 2.34 -2.44 5.62
C ILE A 53 2.58 -3.85 5.10
N THR A 54 2.03 -4.85 5.78
CA THR A 54 2.08 -6.26 5.36
C THR A 54 0.67 -6.85 5.24
N ILE A 55 0.39 -7.52 4.13
CA ILE A 55 -0.86 -8.27 3.93
C ILE A 55 -0.57 -9.77 4.02
N PHE A 56 -1.27 -10.48 4.89
CA PHE A 56 -1.16 -11.94 5.04
C PHE A 56 -2.31 -12.62 4.32
N GLU A 57 -2.01 -13.55 3.41
CA GLU A 57 -3.00 -14.35 2.68
C GLU A 57 -2.86 -15.82 3.05
N LYS A 58 -3.99 -16.51 3.20
CA LYS A 58 -4.06 -17.94 3.47
C LYS A 58 -3.66 -18.75 2.24
N GLN A 59 -4.11 -18.33 1.06
CA GLN A 59 -3.89 -19.03 -0.20
C GLN A 59 -2.50 -18.76 -0.79
N ARG A 60 -2.10 -19.59 -1.76
CA ARG A 60 -0.87 -19.35 -2.55
C ARG A 60 -1.05 -18.29 -3.65
N PHE A 61 -2.27 -17.80 -3.84
CA PHE A 61 -2.61 -16.76 -4.80
C PHE A 61 -3.19 -15.53 -4.09
N ILE A 62 -3.11 -14.39 -4.75
CA ILE A 62 -3.65 -13.10 -4.27
C ILE A 62 -4.84 -12.66 -5.12
N GLY A 63 -5.61 -11.69 -4.65
CA GLY A 63 -6.72 -11.07 -5.38
C GLY A 63 -8.10 -11.30 -4.75
N GLY A 64 -8.24 -12.29 -3.86
CA GLY A 64 -9.52 -12.64 -3.25
C GLY A 64 -10.32 -13.62 -4.08
N LEU A 65 -11.64 -13.38 -4.20
CA LEU A 65 -12.61 -14.26 -4.88
C LEU A 65 -12.14 -14.77 -6.25
#